data_AF-A0A8J9VB76-F1
#
_entry.id   AF-A0A8J9VB76-F1
#
_cell.length_a   1.000
_cell.length_b   1.000
_cell.length_c   1.000
_cell.angle_alpha   90.00
_cell.angle_beta   90.00
_cell.angle_gamma   90.00
#
_symmetry.space_group_name_H-M   'P 1'
#
loop_
_entity.id
_entity.type
_entity.pdbx_description
1 polymer ?
#
loop_
_entity_poly.entity_id
_entity_poly.type
_entity_poly.pdbx_seq_one_letter_code
_entity_poly.pdbx_strand_id
1 'polypeptide(L)'
;MVFYAAALLRSALLCWGVGIFIVATLNSSLFKVLQFTLSGQDESTYYLLLFTAAMSILRQLSFSLEVCKLRKDQKAYSLIDFLSFNFYIPLFFNGPVITYNTFHEYARHPIPLDKTRLERIVWCMCRVAIWAVITEAAYHLLYFCELEQQISILENLPLMEITGIGYLHVQFFHVKYMVLYGFSSTIAMLDGIEPPMFPRCVSALYTFTAMWRYFDNGLHTFLVRYIYIPLGGSHKGTVRQLLASAACFGMVCYWHGGQYYLITWALLNWAGIVLESIGAIVAKTATIQHYTSQLSGQNQRRLKALCNAPILAFLILFNLVFLGGTSAGYVYFDKFFISGFPFTTITLLASMLDMASTEEAEAGAKAPKKNVSYPLRILYCGECTLPVEYCEYMPNNDKCKAWLEKNLPSEFGKIYLSDSSLAEKSPEGGDTGETDKKGRQKRGGRGNIKIKKKAEPQGLTIARVQRNKKKYVTRIRGLATYDIDLEQARKFFANRFACGASRTEEDEIVIQGDVTDDIFDVIPEKWPEIDEENIDDLGDQKR
;
A
#
# COMPACT_ATOMS: atom_id res chain seq x y z
N MET A 1 32.99 -2.36 -5.62
CA MET A 1 33.85 -1.62 -6.57
C MET A 1 33.39 -1.73 -8.01
N VAL A 2 33.18 -2.94 -8.56
CA VAL A 2 32.71 -3.12 -9.96
C VAL A 2 31.42 -2.36 -10.26
N PHE A 3 30.41 -2.46 -9.38
CA PHE A 3 29.16 -1.69 -9.52
C PHE A 3 29.38 -0.17 -9.57
N TYR A 4 30.22 0.37 -8.68
CA TYR A 4 30.53 1.80 -8.67
C TYR A 4 31.19 2.22 -9.99
N ALA A 5 32.15 1.45 -10.50
CA ALA A 5 32.77 1.72 -11.80
C ALA A 5 31.75 1.66 -12.96
N ALA A 6 30.86 0.67 -12.96
CA ALA A 6 29.78 0.56 -13.95
C ALA A 6 28.80 1.75 -13.86
N ALA A 7 28.48 2.21 -12.64
CA ALA A 7 27.61 3.35 -12.40
C ALA A 7 28.19 4.65 -12.97
N LEU A 8 29.51 4.85 -12.89
CA LEU A 8 30.18 6.02 -13.47
C LEU A 8 30.04 6.09 -15.00
N LEU A 9 29.87 4.96 -15.67
CA LEU A 9 29.61 4.89 -17.11
C LEU A 9 28.16 5.23 -17.48
N ARG A 10 27.28 5.43 -16.47
CA ARG A 10 25.86 5.82 -16.61
C ARG A 10 25.06 4.96 -17.59
N SER A 11 25.41 3.70 -17.74
CA SER A 11 24.68 2.72 -18.55
C SER A 11 23.87 1.79 -17.66
N ALA A 12 22.55 1.92 -17.68
CA ALA A 12 21.65 1.06 -16.92
C ALA A 12 21.80 -0.42 -17.35
N LEU A 13 21.99 -0.67 -18.65
CA LEU A 13 22.20 -2.02 -19.18
C LEU A 13 23.48 -2.65 -18.63
N LEU A 14 24.56 -1.88 -18.55
CA LEU A 14 25.81 -2.36 -17.95
C LEU A 14 25.64 -2.67 -16.46
N CYS A 15 24.96 -1.80 -15.72
CA CYS A 15 24.70 -2.00 -14.29
C CYS A 15 23.89 -3.28 -14.04
N TRP A 16 22.84 -3.51 -14.84
CA TRP A 16 22.08 -4.76 -14.81
C TRP A 16 22.91 -5.98 -15.22
N GLY A 17 23.71 -5.88 -16.27
CA GLY A 17 24.60 -6.96 -16.71
C GLY A 17 25.60 -7.38 -15.62
N VAL A 18 26.20 -6.41 -14.93
CA VAL A 18 27.07 -6.67 -13.76
C VAL A 18 26.29 -7.36 -12.65
N GLY A 19 25.08 -6.90 -12.33
CA GLY A 19 24.26 -7.52 -11.29
C GLY A 19 23.85 -8.95 -11.60
N ILE A 20 23.37 -9.19 -12.82
CA ILE A 20 23.00 -10.54 -13.30
C ILE A 20 24.22 -11.46 -13.23
N PHE A 21 25.37 -11.01 -13.75
CA PHE A 21 26.59 -11.81 -13.73
C PHE A 21 27.01 -12.19 -12.30
N ILE A 22 27.00 -11.24 -11.35
CA ILE A 22 27.40 -11.54 -9.96
C ILE A 22 26.40 -12.49 -9.29
N VAL A 23 25.09 -12.30 -9.50
CA VAL A 23 24.08 -13.27 -9.01
C VAL A 23 24.29 -14.66 -9.61
N ALA A 24 24.66 -14.76 -10.89
CA ALA A 24 25.00 -16.03 -11.53
C ALA A 24 26.18 -16.70 -10.82
N THR A 25 27.22 -15.94 -10.46
CA THR A 25 28.39 -16.49 -9.75
C THR A 25 28.05 -16.96 -8.34
N LEU A 26 27.12 -16.27 -7.63
CA LEU A 26 26.66 -16.71 -6.31
C LEU A 26 25.95 -18.05 -6.36
N ASN A 27 25.15 -18.28 -7.41
CA ASN A 27 24.36 -19.50 -7.59
C ASN A 27 25.11 -20.62 -8.33
N SER A 28 26.32 -20.37 -8.81
CA SER A 28 27.08 -21.34 -9.60
C SER A 28 27.80 -22.35 -8.72
N SER A 29 27.68 -23.64 -9.06
CA SER A 29 28.43 -24.72 -8.43
C SER A 29 29.95 -24.57 -8.54
N LEU A 30 30.44 -23.85 -9.56
CA LEU A 30 31.87 -23.60 -9.79
C LEU A 30 32.52 -22.84 -8.64
N PHE A 31 31.79 -21.90 -8.03
CA PHE A 31 32.34 -21.06 -6.95
C PHE A 31 32.01 -21.59 -5.56
N LYS A 32 31.21 -22.66 -5.44
CA LYS A 32 30.74 -23.19 -4.16
C LYS A 32 31.88 -23.56 -3.21
N VAL A 33 32.92 -24.23 -3.71
CA VAL A 33 34.09 -24.62 -2.91
C VAL A 33 34.85 -23.40 -2.40
N LEU A 34 35.04 -22.40 -3.25
CA LEU A 34 35.69 -21.15 -2.87
C LEU A 34 34.87 -20.39 -1.82
N GLN A 35 33.57 -20.24 -2.04
CA GLN A 35 32.65 -19.58 -1.10
C GLN A 35 32.65 -20.27 0.27
N PHE A 36 32.59 -21.61 0.29
CA PHE A 36 32.65 -22.40 1.53
C PHE A 36 34.02 -22.33 2.23
N THR A 37 35.10 -22.23 1.46
CA THR A 37 36.43 -22.04 2.03
C THR A 37 36.57 -20.63 2.64
N LEU A 38 36.05 -19.60 1.96
CA LEU A 38 36.05 -18.22 2.45
C LEU A 38 35.18 -18.03 3.70
N SER A 39 34.15 -18.85 3.89
CA SER A 39 33.34 -18.85 5.12
C SER A 39 33.98 -19.62 6.28
N GLY A 40 35.25 -20.01 6.17
CA GLY A 40 35.95 -20.77 7.20
C GLY A 40 35.44 -22.20 7.36
N GLN A 41 34.82 -22.77 6.31
CA GLN A 41 34.21 -24.10 6.31
C GLN A 41 33.09 -24.30 7.35
N ASP A 42 32.49 -23.20 7.82
CA ASP A 42 31.31 -23.21 8.67
C ASP A 42 30.05 -22.98 7.83
N GLU A 43 29.05 -23.85 8.00
CA GLU A 43 27.80 -23.79 7.24
C GLU A 43 26.99 -22.53 7.56
N SER A 44 26.92 -22.13 8.84
CA SER A 44 26.12 -20.97 9.24
C SER A 44 26.67 -19.67 8.64
N THR A 45 28.00 -19.53 8.68
CA THR A 45 28.74 -18.42 8.11
C THR A 45 28.64 -18.43 6.59
N TYR A 46 28.66 -19.60 5.96
CA TYR A 46 28.47 -19.75 4.51
C TYR A 46 27.11 -19.21 4.06
N TYR A 47 26.02 -19.63 4.70
CA TYR A 47 24.68 -19.15 4.36
C TYR A 47 24.50 -17.66 4.65
N LEU A 48 25.03 -17.16 5.77
CA LEU A 48 25.00 -15.74 6.08
C LEU A 48 25.77 -14.91 5.05
N LEU A 49 26.95 -15.39 4.61
CA LEU A 49 27.75 -14.74 3.58
C LEU A 49 27.00 -14.65 2.26
N LEU A 50 26.41 -15.76 1.79
CA LEU A 50 25.64 -15.80 0.54
C LEU A 50 24.44 -14.85 0.60
N PHE A 51 23.66 -14.91 1.68
CA PHE A 51 22.50 -14.06 1.86
C PHE A 51 22.89 -12.57 1.90
N THR A 52 23.92 -12.23 2.67
CA THR A 52 24.41 -10.84 2.78
C THR A 52 24.95 -10.33 1.44
N ALA A 53 25.66 -11.17 0.68
CA ALA A 53 26.11 -10.83 -0.66
C ALA A 53 24.95 -10.60 -1.62
N ALA A 54 23.93 -11.44 -1.58
CA ALA A 54 22.72 -11.30 -2.40
C ALA A 54 21.96 -10.00 -2.09
N MET A 55 21.80 -9.64 -0.80
CA MET A 55 21.19 -8.39 -0.37
C MET A 55 22.04 -7.16 -0.75
N SER A 56 23.36 -7.29 -0.63
CA SER A 56 24.33 -6.28 -1.06
C SER A 56 24.21 -5.99 -2.55
N ILE A 57 23.99 -6.99 -3.40
CA ILE A 57 23.77 -6.79 -4.85
C ILE A 57 22.54 -5.89 -5.13
N LEU A 58 21.43 -6.07 -4.41
CA LEU A 58 20.25 -5.21 -4.58
C LEU A 58 20.55 -3.75 -4.23
N ARG A 59 21.26 -3.50 -3.12
CA ARG A 59 21.72 -2.16 -2.74
C ARG A 59 22.65 -1.58 -3.80
N GLN A 60 23.64 -2.34 -4.24
CA GLN A 60 24.61 -1.88 -5.24
C GLN A 60 23.95 -1.57 -6.60
N LEU A 61 22.97 -2.39 -7.02
CA LEU A 61 22.13 -2.10 -8.19
C LEU A 61 21.30 -0.83 -8.00
N SER A 62 20.63 -0.68 -6.85
CA SER A 62 19.84 0.51 -6.55
C SER A 62 20.69 1.79 -6.65
N PHE A 63 21.86 1.82 -6.02
CA PHE A 63 22.80 2.94 -6.16
C PHE A 63 23.18 3.21 -7.60
N SER A 64 23.61 2.16 -8.32
CA SER A 64 24.12 2.29 -9.68
C SER A 64 23.06 2.83 -10.64
N LEU A 65 21.81 2.36 -10.49
CA LEU A 65 20.68 2.83 -11.29
C LEU A 65 20.25 4.24 -10.94
N GLU A 66 20.35 4.68 -9.68
CA GLU A 66 20.12 6.09 -9.31
C GLU A 66 21.20 7.00 -9.92
N VAL A 67 22.48 6.59 -9.95
CA VAL A 67 23.52 7.34 -10.65
C VAL A 67 23.20 7.49 -12.15
N CYS A 68 22.66 6.43 -12.78
CA CYS A 68 22.26 6.48 -14.19
C CYS A 68 21.09 7.45 -14.46
N LYS A 69 20.23 7.70 -13.46
CA LYS A 69 19.10 8.63 -13.54
C LYS A 69 19.51 10.10 -13.34
N LEU A 70 20.70 10.39 -12.79
CA LEU A 70 21.17 11.76 -12.60
C LEU A 70 21.34 12.49 -13.94
N ARG A 71 20.94 13.77 -13.97
CA ARG A 71 21.20 14.63 -15.13
C ARG A 71 22.72 14.78 -15.35
N LYS A 72 23.15 15.05 -16.59
CA LYS A 72 24.59 15.10 -16.96
C LYS A 72 25.37 16.18 -16.19
N ASP A 73 24.70 17.26 -15.84
CA ASP A 73 25.21 18.41 -15.08
C ASP A 73 25.28 18.17 -13.56
N GLN A 74 24.58 17.16 -13.04
CA GLN A 74 24.63 16.82 -11.62
C GLN A 74 25.92 16.09 -11.26
N LYS A 75 26.53 16.51 -10.16
CA LYS A 75 27.70 15.86 -9.57
C LYS A 75 27.33 14.43 -9.17
N ALA A 76 28.09 13.46 -9.66
CA ALA A 76 27.91 12.06 -9.30
C ALA A 76 28.15 11.83 -7.79
N TYR A 77 27.46 10.85 -7.24
CA TYR A 77 27.68 10.37 -5.87
C TYR A 77 29.10 9.83 -5.71
N SER A 78 29.70 10.03 -4.54
CA SER A 78 31.06 9.62 -4.25
C SER A 78 31.17 8.13 -3.92
N LEU A 79 32.40 7.61 -3.93
CA LEU A 79 32.67 6.25 -3.48
C LEU A 79 32.29 6.06 -2.00
N ILE A 80 32.42 7.10 -1.18
CA ILE A 80 32.03 7.04 0.23
C ILE A 80 30.52 6.89 0.33
N ASP A 81 29.73 7.62 -0.46
CA ASP A 81 28.27 7.47 -0.48
C ASP A 81 27.85 6.03 -0.85
N PHE A 82 28.54 5.42 -1.82
CA PHE A 82 28.33 4.02 -2.20
C PHE A 82 28.64 3.05 -1.06
N LEU A 83 29.79 3.21 -0.41
CA LEU A 83 30.21 2.33 0.68
C LEU A 83 29.33 2.50 1.92
N SER A 84 29.02 3.74 2.31
CA SER A 84 28.13 4.04 3.43
C SER A 84 26.74 3.46 3.24
N PHE A 85 26.20 3.51 2.02
CA PHE A 85 24.92 2.88 1.72
C PHE A 85 25.00 1.36 1.77
N ASN A 86 25.99 0.76 1.11
CA ASN A 86 26.07 -0.69 1.01
C ASN A 86 26.34 -1.37 2.36
N PHE A 87 27.17 -0.74 3.20
CA PHE A 87 27.62 -1.25 4.49
C PHE A 87 26.93 -0.54 5.68
N TYR A 88 25.74 0.02 5.46
CA TYR A 88 24.94 0.57 6.54
C TYR A 88 24.51 -0.55 7.50
N ILE A 89 25.21 -0.63 8.65
CA ILE A 89 25.17 -1.76 9.59
C ILE A 89 23.74 -2.16 9.98
N PRO A 90 22.84 -1.24 10.37
CA PRO A 90 21.50 -1.62 10.83
C PRO A 90 20.72 -2.47 9.82
N LEU A 91 20.87 -2.19 8.52
CA LEU A 91 20.16 -2.89 7.44
C LEU A 91 21.04 -3.86 6.64
N PHE A 92 22.29 -4.08 7.07
CA PHE A 92 23.28 -4.78 6.26
C PHE A 92 22.96 -6.27 6.08
N PHE A 93 22.73 -6.97 7.21
CA PHE A 93 22.51 -8.42 7.24
C PHE A 93 21.04 -8.76 6.98
N ASN A 94 20.15 -8.36 7.89
CA ASN A 94 18.76 -8.83 7.93
C ASN A 94 17.74 -7.68 7.84
N GLY A 95 18.13 -6.50 7.35
CA GLY A 95 17.21 -5.39 7.19
C GLY A 95 16.38 -5.46 5.91
N PRO A 96 15.22 -4.77 5.87
CA PRO A 96 14.47 -4.59 4.64
C PRO A 96 15.31 -3.85 3.58
N VAL A 97 15.00 -4.12 2.31
CA VAL A 97 15.61 -3.38 1.19
C VAL A 97 15.14 -1.93 1.23
N ILE A 98 16.07 -0.99 1.30
CA ILE A 98 15.82 0.44 1.10
C ILE A 98 16.50 0.89 -0.18
N THR A 99 15.81 1.70 -0.99
CA THR A 99 16.38 2.25 -2.22
C THR A 99 17.36 3.37 -1.91
N TYR A 100 18.38 3.55 -2.74
CA TYR A 100 19.43 4.53 -2.50
C TYR A 100 18.91 5.97 -2.42
N ASN A 101 17.93 6.35 -3.26
CA ASN A 101 17.35 7.70 -3.21
C ASN A 101 16.76 8.02 -1.82
N THR A 102 16.06 7.06 -1.22
CA THR A 102 15.40 7.20 0.08
C THR A 102 16.45 7.22 1.20
N PHE A 103 17.41 6.28 1.16
CA PHE A 103 18.50 6.26 2.12
C PHE A 103 19.31 7.56 2.09
N HIS A 104 19.62 8.06 0.90
CA HIS A 104 20.42 9.26 0.69
C HIS A 104 19.71 10.53 1.18
N GLU A 105 18.39 10.59 1.04
CA GLU A 105 17.57 11.67 1.58
C GLU A 105 17.66 11.71 3.11
N TYR A 106 17.43 10.59 3.79
CA TYR A 106 17.53 10.52 5.24
C TYR A 106 18.96 10.70 5.76
N ALA A 107 19.97 10.18 5.05
CA ALA A 107 21.37 10.37 5.43
C ALA A 107 21.79 11.86 5.40
N ARG A 108 21.20 12.66 4.52
CA ARG A 108 21.42 14.12 4.48
C ARG A 108 20.53 14.88 5.46
N HIS A 109 19.33 14.39 5.69
CA HIS A 109 18.29 15.03 6.50
C HIS A 109 17.70 14.01 7.48
N PRO A 110 18.46 13.63 8.53
CA PRO A 110 17.99 12.65 9.50
C PRO A 110 16.83 13.22 10.30
N ILE A 111 15.83 12.40 10.56
CA ILE A 111 14.67 12.77 11.38
C ILE A 111 15.15 12.88 12.84
N PRO A 112 14.91 14.00 13.54
CA PRO A 112 15.35 14.18 14.92
C PRO A 112 14.62 13.22 15.87
N LEU A 113 15.31 12.82 16.94
CA LEU A 113 14.74 12.00 18.00
C LEU A 113 13.94 12.87 18.96
N ASP A 114 12.62 12.93 18.76
CA ASP A 114 11.68 13.52 19.70
C ASP A 114 11.04 12.45 20.62
N LYS A 115 10.25 12.91 21.60
CA LYS A 115 9.62 12.03 22.59
C LYS A 115 8.67 11.01 21.92
N THR A 116 7.88 11.46 20.95
CA THR A 116 6.92 10.61 20.23
C THR A 116 7.63 9.53 19.41
N ARG A 117 8.74 9.86 18.74
CA ARG A 117 9.56 8.90 18.00
C ARG A 117 10.23 7.92 18.94
N LEU A 118 10.75 8.37 20.09
CA LEU A 118 11.32 7.48 21.09
C LEU A 118 10.29 6.49 21.65
N GLU A 119 9.09 6.96 21.99
CA GLU A 119 7.97 6.11 22.41
C GLU A 119 7.63 5.05 21.34
N ARG A 120 7.58 5.46 20.07
CA ARG A 120 7.36 4.54 18.95
C ARG A 120 8.47 3.50 18.81
N ILE A 121 9.73 3.91 18.93
CA ILE A 121 10.90 3.02 18.87
C ILE A 121 10.86 1.99 20.00
N VAL A 122 10.58 2.42 21.23
CA VAL A 122 10.46 1.53 22.39
C VAL A 122 9.32 0.53 22.18
N TRP A 123 8.15 1.00 21.75
CA TRP A 123 7.01 0.12 21.47
C TRP A 123 7.32 -0.90 20.37
N CYS A 124 7.97 -0.47 19.29
CA CYS A 124 8.43 -1.35 18.22
C CYS A 124 9.42 -2.40 18.74
N MET A 125 10.42 -1.99 19.53
CA MET A 125 11.40 -2.91 20.12
C MET A 125 10.72 -3.95 21.03
N CYS A 126 9.80 -3.52 21.89
CA CYS A 126 9.03 -4.43 22.75
C CYS A 126 8.21 -5.42 21.92
N ARG A 127 7.50 -4.95 20.88
CA ARG A 127 6.75 -5.82 19.96
C ARG A 127 7.66 -6.84 19.28
N VAL A 128 8.83 -6.41 18.79
CA VAL A 128 9.79 -7.30 18.13
C VAL A 128 10.36 -8.32 19.10
N ALA A 129 10.68 -7.93 20.33
CA ALA A 129 11.16 -8.85 21.36
C ALA A 129 10.13 -9.92 21.72
N ILE A 130 8.85 -9.54 21.87
CA ILE A 130 7.75 -10.50 22.12
C ILE A 130 7.67 -11.49 20.97
N TRP A 131 7.64 -11.01 19.72
CA TRP A 131 7.58 -11.90 18.56
C TRP A 131 8.82 -12.77 18.42
N ALA A 132 10.01 -12.27 18.74
CA ALA A 132 11.24 -13.06 18.74
C ALA A 132 11.15 -14.22 19.73
N VAL A 133 10.69 -13.98 20.96
CA VAL A 133 10.47 -15.04 21.96
C VAL A 133 9.44 -16.05 21.47
N ILE A 134 8.34 -15.60 20.86
CA ILE A 134 7.32 -16.48 20.28
C ILE A 134 7.92 -17.32 19.14
N THR A 135 8.74 -16.73 18.28
CA THR A 135 9.41 -17.42 17.16
C THR A 135 10.37 -18.49 17.67
N GLU A 136 11.22 -18.16 18.66
CA GLU A 136 12.12 -19.13 19.29
C GLU A 136 11.34 -20.27 19.97
N ALA A 137 10.28 -19.95 20.72
CA ALA A 137 9.43 -20.95 21.34
C ALA A 137 8.73 -21.84 20.30
N ALA A 138 8.20 -21.26 19.22
CA ALA A 138 7.57 -22.00 18.14
C ALA A 138 8.59 -22.92 17.44
N TYR A 139 9.82 -22.47 17.22
CA TYR A 139 10.88 -23.28 16.62
C TYR A 139 11.24 -24.50 17.49
N HIS A 140 11.20 -24.37 18.82
CA HIS A 140 11.49 -25.47 19.74
C HIS A 140 10.29 -26.41 20.02
N LEU A 141 9.06 -25.93 19.87
CA LEU A 141 7.86 -26.67 20.27
C LEU A 141 7.05 -27.20 19.08
N LEU A 142 7.07 -26.51 17.94
CA LEU A 142 6.21 -26.75 16.80
C LEU A 142 7.07 -27.12 15.59
N TYR A 143 7.28 -28.42 15.39
CA TYR A 143 8.15 -28.99 14.35
C TYR A 143 7.57 -28.91 12.91
N PHE A 144 6.73 -27.92 12.59
CA PHE A 144 6.01 -27.84 11.31
C PHE A 144 6.95 -27.73 10.10
N CYS A 145 8.09 -27.02 10.21
CA CYS A 145 9.05 -26.90 9.10
C CYS A 145 9.66 -28.26 8.71
N GLU A 146 10.00 -29.08 9.71
CA GLU A 146 10.60 -30.40 9.49
C GLU A 146 9.55 -31.39 8.95
N LEU A 147 8.35 -31.38 9.53
CA LEU A 147 7.25 -32.23 9.09
C LEU A 147 6.88 -31.98 7.63
N GLU A 148 6.92 -30.73 7.17
CA GLU A 148 6.61 -30.39 5.77
C GLU A 148 7.69 -30.86 4.79
N GLN A 149 8.96 -30.96 5.22
CA GLN A 149 10.03 -31.49 4.38
C GLN A 149 9.96 -33.02 4.22
N GLN A 150 9.32 -33.71 5.16
CA GLN A 150 9.16 -35.16 5.13
C GLN A 150 7.88 -35.57 4.40
N ILE A 151 7.96 -35.63 3.06
CA ILE A 151 6.81 -35.89 2.17
C ILE A 151 6.02 -37.15 2.53
N SER A 152 6.70 -38.24 2.88
CA SER A 152 6.04 -39.50 3.26
C SER A 152 5.18 -39.36 4.52
N ILE A 153 5.58 -38.53 5.48
CA ILE A 153 4.77 -38.23 6.66
C ILE A 153 3.60 -37.34 6.22
N LEU A 154 3.89 -36.25 5.50
CA LEU A 154 2.90 -35.28 5.05
C LEU A 154 1.73 -35.93 4.28
N GLU A 155 2.03 -36.91 3.42
CA GLU A 155 1.03 -37.70 2.67
C GLU A 155 0.09 -38.51 3.57
N ASN A 156 0.57 -38.99 4.72
CA ASN A 156 -0.18 -39.83 5.64
C ASN A 156 -0.91 -39.04 6.73
N LEU A 157 -0.62 -37.74 6.89
CA LEU A 157 -1.26 -36.93 7.91
C LEU A 157 -2.76 -36.72 7.67
N PRO A 158 -3.58 -36.72 8.74
CA PRO A 158 -4.97 -36.30 8.70
C PRO A 158 -5.11 -34.86 8.20
N LEU A 159 -6.28 -34.57 7.60
CA LEU A 159 -6.56 -33.28 6.95
C LEU A 159 -6.38 -32.07 7.88
N MET A 160 -6.82 -32.17 9.14
CA MET A 160 -6.69 -31.06 10.10
C MET A 160 -5.23 -30.77 10.44
N GLU A 161 -4.41 -31.82 10.56
CA GLU A 161 -3.00 -31.70 10.93
C GLU A 161 -2.19 -31.07 9.80
N ILE A 162 -2.37 -31.55 8.56
CA ILE A 162 -1.71 -30.95 7.39
C ILE A 162 -2.15 -29.50 7.18
N THR A 163 -3.42 -29.17 7.40
CA THR A 163 -3.90 -27.77 7.33
C THR A 163 -3.24 -26.90 8.40
N GLY A 164 -3.13 -27.40 9.62
CA GLY A 164 -2.45 -26.72 10.72
C GLY A 164 -0.96 -26.49 10.44
N ILE A 165 -0.26 -27.50 9.91
CA ILE A 165 1.15 -27.41 9.51
C ILE A 165 1.34 -26.33 8.45
N GLY A 166 0.56 -26.37 7.36
CA GLY A 166 0.67 -25.38 6.29
C GLY A 166 0.35 -23.97 6.78
N TYR A 167 -0.69 -23.80 7.59
CA TYR A 167 -1.01 -22.50 8.20
C TYR A 167 0.12 -21.99 9.08
N LEU A 168 0.64 -22.82 10.00
CA LEU A 168 1.72 -22.46 10.90
C LEU A 168 3.00 -22.11 10.15
N HIS A 169 3.33 -22.82 9.08
CA HIS A 169 4.54 -22.53 8.29
C HIS A 169 4.44 -21.17 7.59
N VAL A 170 3.29 -20.85 6.99
CA VAL A 170 3.04 -19.54 6.37
C VAL A 170 3.08 -18.41 7.42
N GLN A 171 2.50 -18.61 8.61
CA GLN A 171 2.58 -17.63 9.70
C GLN A 171 4.00 -17.47 10.23
N PHE A 172 4.72 -18.57 10.41
CA PHE A 172 6.10 -18.55 10.88
C PHE A 172 6.99 -17.77 9.92
N PHE A 173 6.82 -17.97 8.61
CA PHE A 173 7.54 -17.20 7.60
C PHE A 173 7.26 -15.70 7.72
N HIS A 174 6.00 -15.30 7.93
CA HIS A 174 5.64 -13.91 8.19
C HIS A 174 6.28 -13.34 9.46
N VAL A 175 6.18 -14.05 10.59
CA VAL A 175 6.71 -13.59 11.89
C VAL A 175 8.24 -13.50 11.84
N LYS A 176 8.91 -14.41 11.12
CA LYS A 176 10.37 -14.33 10.89
C LYS A 176 10.77 -13.00 10.25
N TYR A 177 10.05 -12.55 9.22
CA TYR A 177 10.30 -11.23 8.61
C TYR A 177 9.98 -10.08 9.58
N MET A 178 8.90 -10.19 10.35
CA MET A 178 8.57 -9.21 11.41
C MET A 178 9.71 -9.04 12.41
N VAL A 179 10.37 -10.12 12.81
CA VAL A 179 11.49 -10.08 13.78
C VAL A 179 12.76 -9.55 13.13
N LEU A 180 13.16 -10.13 12.00
CA LEU A 180 14.39 -9.75 11.28
C LEU A 180 14.34 -8.28 10.84
N TYR A 181 13.28 -7.88 10.13
CA TYR A 181 13.12 -6.49 9.69
C TYR A 181 12.81 -5.58 10.86
N GLY A 182 12.03 -6.05 11.83
CA GLY A 182 11.70 -5.35 13.06
C GLY A 182 12.89 -4.78 13.79
N PHE A 183 13.83 -5.65 14.12
CA PHE A 183 15.02 -5.30 14.89
C PHE A 183 15.90 -4.29 14.13
N SER A 184 16.28 -4.64 12.90
CA SER A 184 17.09 -3.80 12.01
C SER A 184 16.47 -2.43 11.74
N SER A 185 15.15 -2.40 11.51
CA SER A 185 14.39 -1.16 11.28
C SER A 185 14.38 -0.26 12.50
N THR A 186 14.17 -0.84 13.69
CA THR A 186 14.10 -0.07 14.94
C THR A 186 15.44 0.58 15.27
N ILE A 187 16.56 -0.10 14.97
CA ILE A 187 17.90 0.50 15.07
C ILE A 187 18.08 1.62 14.05
N ALA A 188 17.68 1.41 12.79
CA ALA A 188 17.78 2.45 11.76
C ALA A 188 16.98 3.71 12.10
N MET A 189 15.86 3.57 12.81
CA MET A 189 15.06 4.70 13.29
C MET A 189 15.78 5.59 14.30
N LEU A 190 16.72 5.03 15.10
CA LEU A 190 17.57 5.79 16.02
C LEU A 190 18.55 6.70 15.26
N ASP A 191 19.03 6.25 14.11
CA ASP A 191 19.90 7.03 13.21
C ASP A 191 19.12 8.09 12.39
N GLY A 192 17.81 8.23 12.64
CA GLY A 192 16.94 9.18 11.95
C GLY A 192 16.53 8.73 10.54
N ILE A 193 16.75 7.47 10.18
CA ILE A 193 16.33 6.86 8.91
C ILE A 193 14.98 6.18 9.11
N GLU A 194 14.00 6.45 8.26
CA GLU A 194 12.72 5.73 8.28
C GLU A 194 12.79 4.52 7.32
N PRO A 195 12.77 3.29 7.83
CA PRO A 195 12.78 2.08 7.01
C PRO A 195 11.39 1.82 6.40
N PRO A 196 11.29 0.92 5.40
CA PRO A 196 10.01 0.46 4.87
C PRO A 196 9.07 -0.08 5.96
N MET A 197 7.77 0.03 5.72
CA MET A 197 6.73 -0.49 6.62
C MET A 197 6.89 -2.00 6.86
N PHE A 198 6.57 -2.43 8.08
CA PHE A 198 6.54 -3.85 8.43
C PHE A 198 5.56 -4.65 7.56
N PRO A 199 5.84 -5.95 7.34
CA PRO A 199 4.92 -6.83 6.61
C PRO A 199 3.54 -6.79 7.27
N ARG A 200 2.48 -6.71 6.46
CA ARG A 200 1.12 -6.96 6.96
C ARG A 200 0.94 -8.44 7.26
N CYS A 201 0.01 -8.74 8.17
CA CYS A 201 -0.34 -10.13 8.49
C CYS A 201 -0.78 -10.85 7.21
N VAL A 202 -0.13 -11.99 6.92
CA VAL A 202 -0.42 -12.77 5.70
C VAL A 202 -1.84 -13.33 5.67
N SER A 203 -2.48 -13.53 6.83
CA SER A 203 -3.90 -13.90 6.91
C SER A 203 -4.86 -12.80 6.48
N ALA A 204 -4.42 -11.54 6.52
CA ALA A 204 -5.21 -10.38 6.10
C ALA A 204 -4.99 -10.02 4.60
N LEU A 205 -4.11 -10.77 3.90
CA LEU A 205 -3.79 -10.54 2.49
C LEU A 205 -4.53 -11.57 1.64
N TYR A 206 -5.72 -11.20 1.17
CA TYR A 206 -6.62 -12.12 0.46
C TYR A 206 -6.52 -12.06 -1.08
N THR A 207 -5.63 -11.23 -1.62
CA THR A 207 -5.35 -11.11 -3.07
C THR A 207 -3.84 -11.23 -3.33
N PHE A 208 -3.45 -11.82 -4.46
CA PHE A 208 -2.08 -11.83 -4.97
C PHE A 208 -1.52 -10.42 -5.05
N THR A 209 -2.27 -9.48 -5.62
CA THR A 209 -1.82 -8.08 -5.72
C THR A 209 -1.51 -7.47 -4.35
N ALA A 210 -2.34 -7.71 -3.33
CA ALA A 210 -2.08 -7.23 -1.98
C ALA A 210 -0.90 -7.96 -1.32
N MET A 211 -0.78 -9.28 -1.50
CA MET A 211 0.34 -10.06 -0.98
C MET A 211 1.68 -9.48 -1.45
N TRP A 212 1.85 -9.32 -2.77
CA TRP A 212 3.11 -8.87 -3.36
C TRP A 212 3.40 -7.38 -3.16
N ARG A 213 2.39 -6.58 -2.78
CA ARG A 213 2.56 -5.17 -2.44
C ARG A 213 2.95 -4.96 -0.98
N TYR A 214 2.36 -5.72 -0.05
CA TYR A 214 2.42 -5.42 1.39
C TYR A 214 3.17 -6.45 2.23
N PHE A 215 3.55 -7.59 1.67
CA PHE A 215 4.40 -8.54 2.38
C PHE A 215 5.81 -7.98 2.54
N ASP A 216 6.57 -7.79 1.46
CA ASP A 216 7.88 -7.14 1.50
C ASP A 216 7.83 -5.77 0.84
N ASN A 217 7.54 -4.74 1.63
CA ASN A 217 7.44 -3.36 1.14
C ASN A 217 8.77 -2.84 0.56
N GLY A 218 9.91 -3.29 1.11
CA GLY A 218 11.23 -2.85 0.69
C GLY A 218 11.58 -3.39 -0.70
N LEU A 219 11.45 -4.71 -0.85
CA LEU A 219 11.64 -5.38 -2.14
C LEU A 219 10.61 -4.91 -3.16
N HIS A 220 9.34 -4.75 -2.77
CA HIS A 220 8.30 -4.21 -3.65
C HIS A 220 8.69 -2.84 -4.21
N THR A 221 9.15 -1.92 -3.36
CA THR A 221 9.60 -0.59 -3.77
C THR A 221 10.77 -0.67 -4.76
N PHE A 222 11.73 -1.55 -4.50
CA PHE A 222 12.85 -1.80 -5.41
C PHE A 222 12.37 -2.30 -6.78
N LEU A 223 11.54 -3.35 -6.80
CA LEU A 223 11.02 -3.96 -8.03
C LEU A 223 10.21 -2.95 -8.83
N VAL A 224 9.34 -2.19 -8.17
CA VAL A 224 8.50 -1.18 -8.82
C VAL A 224 9.36 -0.11 -9.48
N ARG A 225 10.31 0.45 -8.73
CA ARG A 225 11.14 1.58 -9.18
C ARG A 225 12.14 1.23 -10.27
N TYR A 226 12.71 0.02 -10.24
CA TYR A 226 13.83 -0.35 -11.11
C TYR A 226 13.48 -1.32 -12.22
N ILE A 227 12.33 -2.01 -12.15
CA ILE A 227 11.90 -2.99 -13.15
C ILE A 227 10.52 -2.62 -13.70
N TYR A 228 9.51 -2.57 -12.83
CA TYR A 228 8.11 -2.42 -13.25
C TYR A 228 7.84 -1.12 -14.01
N ILE A 229 8.18 0.04 -13.41
CA ILE A 229 7.96 1.36 -14.01
C ILE A 229 8.81 1.53 -15.29
N PRO A 230 10.12 1.24 -15.31
CA PRO A 230 10.92 1.33 -16.54
C PRO A 230 10.42 0.45 -17.68
N LEU A 231 9.83 -0.71 -17.39
CA LEU A 231 9.23 -1.58 -18.40
C LEU A 231 7.86 -1.10 -18.89
N GLY A 232 7.31 -0.01 -18.34
CA GLY A 232 6.10 0.66 -18.80
C GLY A 232 4.95 0.71 -17.79
N GLY A 233 5.09 -0.02 -16.67
CA GLY A 233 4.13 0.00 -15.56
C GLY A 233 2.67 -0.19 -16.00
N SER A 234 1.76 0.46 -15.28
CA SER A 234 0.32 0.52 -15.59
C SER A 234 -0.05 1.53 -16.68
N HIS A 235 0.82 2.53 -16.94
CA HIS A 235 0.53 3.63 -17.87
C HIS A 235 0.47 3.22 -19.35
N LYS A 236 1.06 2.07 -19.72
CA LYS A 236 1.11 1.61 -21.11
C LYS A 236 0.19 0.40 -21.38
N GLY A 237 -0.88 0.30 -20.60
CA GLY A 237 -1.93 -0.71 -20.74
C GLY A 237 -1.65 -2.04 -20.02
N THR A 238 -2.71 -2.85 -19.88
CA THR A 238 -2.69 -4.09 -19.08
C THR A 238 -1.63 -5.09 -19.55
N VAL A 239 -1.43 -5.26 -20.86
CA VAL A 239 -0.45 -6.22 -21.39
C VAL A 239 0.96 -5.85 -20.92
N ARG A 240 1.32 -4.57 -20.98
CA ARG A 240 2.64 -4.10 -20.56
C ARG A 240 2.81 -4.16 -19.05
N GLN A 241 1.75 -3.91 -18.29
CA GLN A 241 1.69 -4.17 -16.85
C GLN A 241 1.95 -5.64 -16.51
N LEU A 242 1.34 -6.59 -17.22
CA LEU A 242 1.51 -8.03 -16.96
C LEU A 242 2.90 -8.53 -17.36
N LEU A 243 3.48 -8.00 -18.45
CA LEU A 243 4.87 -8.30 -18.82
C LEU A 243 5.87 -7.69 -17.82
N ALA A 244 5.61 -6.48 -17.34
CA ALA A 244 6.43 -5.84 -16.33
C ALA A 244 6.37 -6.59 -14.99
N SER A 245 5.19 -7.09 -14.58
CA SER A 245 5.06 -7.94 -13.39
C SER A 245 5.74 -9.29 -13.59
N ALA A 246 5.66 -9.90 -14.79
CA ALA A 246 6.39 -11.13 -15.13
C ALA A 246 7.91 -10.94 -14.97
N ALA A 247 8.45 -9.82 -15.46
CA ALA A 247 9.86 -9.48 -15.31
C ALA A 247 10.28 -9.31 -13.84
N CYS A 248 9.42 -8.73 -12.99
CA CYS A 248 9.66 -8.66 -11.55
C CYS A 248 9.75 -10.06 -10.92
N PHE A 249 8.80 -10.96 -11.20
CA PHE A 249 8.86 -12.34 -10.72
C PHE A 249 10.07 -13.10 -11.25
N GLY A 250 10.43 -12.89 -12.53
CA GLY A 250 11.63 -13.47 -13.13
C GLY A 250 12.90 -13.03 -12.40
N MET A 251 13.02 -11.75 -12.06
CA MET A 251 14.16 -11.25 -11.28
C MET A 251 14.21 -11.86 -9.88
N VAL A 252 13.07 -11.92 -9.17
CA VAL A 252 13.01 -12.51 -7.82
C VAL A 252 13.39 -13.99 -7.88
N CYS A 253 12.81 -14.76 -8.80
CA CYS A 253 13.14 -16.17 -9.01
C CYS A 253 14.63 -16.38 -9.31
N TYR A 254 15.20 -15.54 -10.18
CA TYR A 254 16.62 -15.59 -10.53
C TYR A 254 17.52 -15.25 -9.35
N TRP A 255 17.17 -14.21 -8.58
CA TRP A 255 17.91 -13.78 -7.39
C TRP A 255 17.95 -14.86 -6.31
N HIS A 256 16.85 -15.62 -6.15
CA HIS A 256 16.79 -16.78 -5.24
C HIS A 256 17.47 -18.05 -5.78
N GLY A 257 18.06 -18.02 -6.98
CA GLY A 257 18.85 -19.12 -7.54
C GLY A 257 18.13 -20.02 -8.54
N GLY A 258 16.88 -19.71 -8.93
CA GLY A 258 16.24 -20.31 -10.11
C GLY A 258 15.99 -21.82 -10.02
N GLN A 259 15.86 -22.37 -8.82
CA GLN A 259 15.49 -23.77 -8.63
C GLN A 259 14.09 -24.06 -9.18
N TYR A 260 13.80 -25.32 -9.54
CA TYR A 260 12.54 -25.71 -10.15
C TYR A 260 11.30 -25.28 -9.34
N TYR A 261 11.35 -25.40 -8.01
CA TYR A 261 10.25 -24.98 -7.14
C TYR A 261 10.06 -23.46 -7.11
N LEU A 262 11.13 -22.67 -7.21
CA LEU A 262 11.06 -21.21 -7.31
C LEU A 262 10.45 -20.77 -8.63
N ILE A 263 10.83 -21.42 -9.73
CA ILE A 263 10.25 -21.16 -11.05
C ILE A 263 8.75 -21.47 -11.01
N THR A 264 8.39 -22.63 -10.45
CA THR A 264 6.99 -23.04 -10.30
C THR A 264 6.19 -22.05 -9.46
N TRP A 265 6.70 -21.67 -8.28
CA TRP A 265 6.09 -20.65 -7.43
C TRP A 265 5.92 -19.30 -8.13
N ALA A 266 6.95 -18.83 -8.86
CA ALA A 266 6.91 -17.56 -9.56
C ALA A 266 5.85 -17.55 -10.66
N LEU A 267 5.78 -18.63 -11.46
CA LEU A 267 4.78 -18.78 -12.52
C LEU A 267 3.36 -18.87 -11.96
N LEU A 268 3.15 -19.63 -10.89
CA LEU A 268 1.84 -19.78 -10.25
C LEU A 268 1.35 -18.45 -9.66
N ASN A 269 2.22 -17.70 -8.99
CA ASN A 269 1.85 -16.40 -8.43
C ASN A 269 1.64 -15.33 -9.50
N TRP A 270 2.45 -15.33 -10.55
CA TRP A 270 2.22 -14.46 -11.69
C TRP A 270 0.89 -14.78 -12.39
N ALA A 271 0.57 -16.06 -12.57
CA ALA A 271 -0.73 -16.49 -13.08
C ALA A 271 -1.88 -16.02 -12.18
N GLY A 272 -1.69 -16.05 -10.86
CA GLY A 272 -2.62 -15.46 -9.89
C GLY A 272 -2.89 -13.97 -10.14
N ILE A 273 -1.85 -13.16 -10.36
CA ILE A 273 -2.01 -11.74 -10.72
C ILE A 273 -2.70 -11.55 -12.06
N VAL A 274 -2.40 -12.40 -13.06
CA VAL A 274 -3.07 -12.37 -14.37
C VAL A 274 -4.57 -12.64 -14.21
N LEU A 275 -4.94 -13.64 -13.41
CA LEU A 275 -6.34 -13.96 -13.11
C LEU A 275 -7.05 -12.81 -12.39
N GLU A 276 -6.40 -12.16 -11.42
CA GLU A 276 -6.93 -10.96 -10.77
C GLU A 276 -7.13 -9.80 -11.74
N SER A 277 -6.17 -9.56 -12.64
CA SER A 277 -6.29 -8.54 -13.68
C SER A 277 -7.44 -8.83 -14.64
N ILE A 278 -7.60 -10.08 -15.08
CA ILE A 278 -8.73 -10.49 -15.91
C ILE A 278 -10.04 -10.29 -15.15
N GLY A 279 -10.11 -10.72 -13.89
CA GLY A 279 -11.27 -10.52 -13.02
C GLY A 279 -11.64 -9.04 -12.87
N ALA A 280 -10.66 -8.16 -12.70
CA ALA A 280 -10.86 -6.72 -12.62
C ALA A 280 -11.38 -6.12 -13.95
N ILE A 281 -10.91 -6.61 -15.10
CA ILE A 281 -11.39 -6.19 -16.42
C ILE A 281 -12.83 -6.65 -16.64
N VAL A 282 -13.13 -7.93 -16.34
CA VAL A 282 -14.47 -8.49 -16.44
C VAL A 282 -15.44 -7.73 -15.53
N ALA A 283 -15.04 -7.42 -14.30
CA ALA A 283 -15.84 -6.65 -13.35
C ALA A 283 -16.16 -5.22 -13.83
N LYS A 284 -15.35 -4.64 -14.71
CA LYS A 284 -15.58 -3.32 -15.32
C LYS A 284 -16.50 -3.36 -16.55
N THR A 285 -16.88 -4.54 -17.04
CA THR A 285 -17.75 -4.68 -18.22
C THR A 285 -19.18 -4.19 -17.89
N ALA A 286 -19.81 -3.47 -18.82
CA ALA A 286 -21.15 -2.88 -18.64
C ALA A 286 -22.20 -3.89 -18.15
N THR A 287 -22.17 -5.13 -18.68
CA THR A 287 -23.06 -6.22 -18.25
C THR A 287 -22.88 -6.56 -16.77
N ILE A 288 -21.64 -6.77 -16.32
CA ILE A 288 -21.36 -7.12 -14.93
C ILE A 288 -21.67 -5.95 -14.00
N GLN A 289 -21.35 -4.72 -14.40
CA GLN A 289 -21.70 -3.53 -13.63
C GLN A 289 -23.22 -3.36 -13.51
N HIS A 290 -23.99 -3.63 -14.57
CA HIS A 290 -25.44 -3.58 -14.54
C HIS A 290 -26.01 -4.54 -13.49
N TYR A 291 -25.65 -5.83 -13.54
CA TYR A 291 -26.11 -6.81 -12.54
C TYR A 291 -25.60 -6.50 -11.13
N THR A 292 -24.34 -6.09 -10.99
CA THR A 292 -23.75 -5.76 -9.68
C THR A 292 -24.43 -4.54 -9.05
N SER A 293 -24.85 -3.57 -9.86
CA SER A 293 -25.56 -2.37 -9.38
C SER A 293 -26.95 -2.68 -8.82
N GLN A 294 -27.58 -3.79 -9.22
CA GLN A 294 -28.85 -4.25 -8.66
C GLN A 294 -28.70 -4.92 -7.29
N LEU A 295 -27.47 -5.32 -6.92
CA LEU A 295 -27.20 -5.92 -5.62
C LEU A 295 -27.05 -4.86 -4.53
N SER A 296 -27.54 -5.17 -3.32
CA SER A 296 -27.24 -4.36 -2.14
C SER A 296 -25.73 -4.29 -1.88
N GLY A 297 -25.25 -3.23 -1.24
CA GLY A 297 -23.81 -3.11 -0.92
C GLY A 297 -23.26 -4.28 -0.10
N GLN A 298 -24.10 -4.94 0.72
CA GLN A 298 -23.73 -6.17 1.43
C GLN A 298 -23.55 -7.34 0.46
N ASN A 299 -24.48 -7.52 -0.48
CA ASN A 299 -24.41 -8.60 -1.48
C ASN A 299 -23.28 -8.37 -2.49
N GLN A 300 -22.93 -7.13 -2.81
CA GLN A 300 -21.74 -6.83 -3.62
C GLN A 300 -20.45 -7.27 -2.91
N ARG A 301 -20.32 -7.03 -1.60
CA ARG A 301 -19.17 -7.51 -0.82
C ARG A 301 -19.12 -9.03 -0.76
N ARG A 302 -20.26 -9.68 -0.52
CA ARG A 302 -20.35 -11.15 -0.52
C ARG A 302 -19.97 -11.75 -1.88
N LEU A 303 -20.42 -11.14 -2.98
CA LEU A 303 -20.05 -11.57 -4.33
C LEU A 303 -18.55 -11.44 -4.58
N LYS A 304 -17.92 -10.32 -4.18
CA LYS A 304 -16.47 -10.16 -4.25
C LYS A 304 -15.73 -11.19 -3.41
N ALA A 305 -16.16 -11.41 -2.16
CA ALA A 305 -15.59 -12.42 -1.28
C ALA A 305 -15.71 -13.83 -1.89
N LEU A 306 -16.84 -14.14 -2.52
CA LEU A 306 -17.05 -15.40 -3.24
C LEU A 306 -16.08 -15.58 -4.41
N CYS A 307 -15.83 -14.52 -5.19
CA CYS A 307 -14.83 -14.55 -6.26
C CYS A 307 -13.39 -14.68 -5.73
N ASN A 308 -13.10 -14.09 -4.57
CA ASN A 308 -11.77 -14.08 -3.98
C ASN A 308 -11.46 -15.32 -3.11
N ALA A 309 -12.46 -16.05 -2.64
CA ALA A 309 -12.26 -17.28 -1.85
C ALA A 309 -11.33 -18.32 -2.54
N PRO A 310 -11.56 -18.71 -3.81
CA PRO A 310 -10.64 -19.61 -4.50
C PRO A 310 -9.26 -18.96 -4.75
N ILE A 311 -9.20 -17.64 -4.97
CA ILE A 311 -7.95 -16.91 -5.15
C ILE A 311 -7.09 -17.00 -3.89
N LEU A 312 -7.70 -16.79 -2.72
CA LEU A 312 -7.02 -16.93 -1.43
C LEU A 312 -6.54 -18.36 -1.16
N ALA A 313 -7.37 -19.36 -1.48
CA ALA A 313 -6.97 -20.76 -1.34
C ALA A 313 -5.71 -21.07 -2.19
N PHE A 314 -5.69 -20.65 -3.45
CA PHE A 314 -4.54 -20.82 -4.33
C PHE A 314 -3.34 -19.97 -3.93
N LEU A 315 -3.56 -18.76 -3.42
CA LEU A 315 -2.48 -17.91 -2.90
C LEU A 315 -1.73 -18.61 -1.75
N ILE A 316 -2.46 -19.20 -0.81
CA ILE A 316 -1.87 -19.97 0.30
C ILE A 316 -1.13 -21.19 -0.25
N LEU A 317 -1.77 -21.98 -1.11
CA LEU A 317 -1.17 -23.18 -1.73
C LEU A 317 0.12 -22.84 -2.48
N PHE A 318 0.13 -21.77 -3.27
CA PHE A 318 1.29 -21.38 -4.05
C PHE A 318 2.44 -20.94 -3.14
N ASN A 319 2.16 -20.23 -2.04
CA ASN A 319 3.21 -19.91 -1.07
C ASN A 319 3.74 -21.16 -0.33
N LEU A 320 2.93 -22.20 -0.13
CA LEU A 320 3.43 -23.49 0.36
C LEU A 320 4.41 -24.16 -0.61
N VAL A 321 4.25 -23.97 -1.93
CA VAL A 321 5.26 -24.43 -2.92
C VAL A 321 6.62 -23.76 -2.71
N PHE A 322 6.64 -22.48 -2.30
CA PHE A 322 7.89 -21.78 -2.00
C PHE A 322 8.54 -22.27 -0.70
N LEU A 323 7.72 -22.58 0.30
CA LEU A 323 8.19 -22.95 1.64
C LEU A 323 8.57 -24.43 1.74
N GLY A 324 7.74 -25.34 1.24
CA GLY A 324 7.92 -26.79 1.30
C GLY A 324 8.39 -27.44 0.00
N GLY A 325 8.49 -26.69 -1.10
CA GLY A 325 8.86 -27.20 -2.42
C GLY A 325 7.67 -27.79 -3.20
N THR A 326 7.92 -28.21 -4.44
CA THR A 326 6.86 -28.68 -5.36
C THR A 326 6.18 -29.96 -4.89
N SER A 327 6.93 -30.86 -4.25
CA SER A 327 6.38 -32.13 -3.76
C SER A 327 5.39 -31.90 -2.62
N ALA A 328 5.76 -31.07 -1.62
CA ALA A 328 4.86 -30.71 -0.54
C ALA A 328 3.61 -29.99 -1.07
N GLY A 329 3.81 -29.01 -1.97
CA GLY A 329 2.72 -28.31 -2.64
C GLY A 329 1.75 -29.24 -3.38
N TYR A 330 2.26 -30.29 -4.03
CA TYR A 330 1.42 -31.31 -4.68
C TYR A 330 0.60 -32.11 -3.67
N VAL A 331 1.18 -32.51 -2.53
CA VAL A 331 0.44 -33.22 -1.46
C VAL A 331 -0.71 -32.37 -0.93
N TYR A 332 -0.47 -31.08 -0.69
CA TYR A 332 -1.52 -30.14 -0.30
C TYR A 332 -2.61 -30.04 -1.39
N PHE A 333 -2.22 -29.89 -2.66
CA PHE A 333 -3.16 -29.81 -3.76
C PHE A 333 -4.02 -31.07 -3.88
N ASP A 334 -3.40 -32.26 -3.84
CA ASP A 334 -4.09 -33.54 -3.94
C ASP A 334 -5.10 -33.69 -2.79
N LYS A 335 -4.68 -33.50 -1.54
CA LYS A 335 -5.56 -33.65 -0.37
C LYS A 335 -6.72 -32.65 -0.36
N PHE A 336 -6.50 -31.41 -0.80
CA PHE A 336 -7.54 -30.38 -0.74
C PHE A 336 -8.49 -30.37 -1.94
N PHE A 337 -8.00 -30.70 -3.15
CA PHE A 337 -8.76 -30.50 -4.40
C PHE A 337 -9.03 -31.78 -5.20
N ILE A 338 -8.30 -32.88 -4.94
CA ILE A 338 -8.45 -34.15 -5.66
C ILE A 338 -9.06 -35.21 -4.72
N SER A 339 -8.25 -35.75 -3.80
CA SER A 339 -8.64 -36.79 -2.84
C SER A 339 -9.72 -36.34 -1.86
N GLY A 340 -9.70 -35.05 -1.47
CA GLY A 340 -10.69 -34.47 -0.56
C GLY A 340 -11.97 -33.94 -1.23
N PHE A 341 -12.05 -33.95 -2.56
CA PHE A 341 -13.21 -33.42 -3.27
C PHE A 341 -14.43 -34.35 -3.08
N PRO A 342 -15.66 -33.80 -2.86
CA PRO A 342 -15.98 -32.38 -2.79
C PRO A 342 -15.94 -31.78 -1.39
N PHE A 343 -16.05 -32.60 -0.34
CA PHE A 343 -16.34 -32.13 1.02
C PHE A 343 -15.22 -31.25 1.60
N THR A 344 -13.97 -31.68 1.48
CA THR A 344 -12.81 -30.90 1.92
C THR A 344 -12.70 -29.59 1.14
N THR A 345 -12.84 -29.67 -0.18
CA THR A 345 -12.73 -28.49 -1.06
C THR A 345 -13.80 -27.46 -0.74
N ILE A 346 -15.05 -27.88 -0.54
CA ILE A 346 -16.15 -26.99 -0.17
C ILE A 346 -15.90 -26.37 1.21
N THR A 347 -15.44 -27.16 2.18
CA THR A 347 -15.13 -26.66 3.53
C THR A 347 -14.01 -25.63 3.51
N LEU A 348 -12.95 -25.89 2.73
CA LEU A 348 -11.85 -24.95 2.51
C LEU A 348 -12.35 -23.66 1.84
N LEU A 349 -13.12 -23.75 0.77
CA LEU A 349 -13.64 -22.56 0.09
C LEU A 349 -14.62 -21.77 0.96
N ALA A 350 -15.40 -22.44 1.81
CA ALA A 350 -16.28 -21.78 2.78
C ALA A 350 -15.50 -21.03 3.85
N SER A 351 -14.39 -21.58 4.37
CA SER A 351 -13.53 -20.86 5.32
C SER A 351 -12.80 -19.69 4.66
N MET A 352 -12.32 -19.85 3.42
CA MET A 352 -11.72 -18.74 2.67
C MET A 352 -12.74 -17.64 2.34
N LEU A 353 -13.99 -18.01 2.08
CA LEU A 353 -15.09 -17.06 1.88
C LEU A 353 -15.34 -16.23 3.15
N ASP A 354 -15.36 -16.87 4.32
CA ASP A 354 -15.52 -16.17 5.60
C ASP A 354 -14.40 -15.15 5.80
N MET A 355 -13.14 -15.57 5.65
CA MET A 355 -11.97 -14.69 5.72
C MET A 355 -11.99 -13.55 4.70
N ALA A 356 -12.34 -13.82 3.45
CA ALA A 356 -12.45 -12.78 2.44
C ALA A 356 -13.59 -11.81 2.74
N SER A 357 -14.69 -12.28 3.34
CA SER A 357 -15.85 -11.46 3.66
C SER A 357 -15.59 -10.50 4.82
N THR A 358 -14.84 -10.92 5.83
CA THR A 358 -14.43 -10.07 6.96
C THR A 358 -13.50 -8.96 6.49
N GLU A 359 -12.51 -9.29 5.66
CA GLU A 359 -11.58 -8.31 5.08
C GLU A 359 -12.28 -7.32 4.15
N GLU A 360 -13.20 -7.78 3.28
CA GLU A 360 -14.01 -6.89 2.43
C GLU A 360 -14.92 -5.96 3.26
N ALA A 361 -15.44 -6.44 4.40
CA ALA A 361 -16.22 -5.62 5.32
C ALA A 361 -15.35 -4.54 5.99
N GLU A 362 -14.15 -4.90 6.45
CA GLU A 362 -13.19 -3.95 7.02
C GLU A 362 -12.73 -2.91 6.00
N ALA A 363 -12.41 -3.33 4.78
CA ALA A 363 -12.03 -2.43 3.70
C ALA A 363 -13.16 -1.45 3.38
N GLY A 364 -14.41 -1.93 3.35
CA GLY A 364 -15.60 -1.10 3.20
C GLY A 364 -15.81 -0.11 4.36
N ALA A 365 -15.48 -0.49 5.59
CA ALA A 365 -15.58 0.38 6.77
C ALA A 365 -14.51 1.48 6.78
N LYS A 366 -13.32 1.20 6.27
CA LYS A 366 -12.19 2.14 6.14
C LYS A 366 -12.33 3.06 4.92
N ALA A 367 -13.22 2.75 3.98
CA ALA A 367 -13.43 3.57 2.79
C ALA A 367 -14.09 4.92 3.15
N PRO A 368 -13.68 6.03 2.50
CA PRO A 368 -14.31 7.32 2.72
C PRO A 368 -15.79 7.27 2.38
N LYS A 369 -16.65 7.61 3.35
CA LYS A 369 -18.10 7.64 3.13
C LYS A 369 -18.44 8.77 2.17
N LYS A 370 -19.19 8.46 1.10
CA LYS A 370 -19.51 9.40 -0.01
C LYS A 370 -20.15 10.74 0.40
N ASN A 371 -20.70 10.84 1.62
CA ASN A 371 -21.34 12.06 2.14
C ASN A 371 -20.65 12.63 3.40
N VAL A 372 -19.42 12.21 3.68
CA VAL A 372 -18.66 12.67 4.86
C VAL A 372 -17.46 13.47 4.38
N SER A 373 -17.35 14.72 4.84
CA SER A 373 -16.18 15.56 4.60
C SER A 373 -15.08 15.19 5.58
N TYR A 374 -13.91 14.83 5.06
CA TYR A 374 -12.72 14.51 5.86
C TYR A 374 -11.70 15.68 5.82
N PRO A 375 -10.86 15.89 6.86
CA PRO A 375 -10.81 15.12 8.11
C PRO A 375 -12.06 15.35 8.95
N LEU A 376 -12.48 14.32 9.71
CA LEU A 376 -13.61 14.44 10.63
C LEU A 376 -13.29 15.55 11.63
N ARG A 377 -14.05 16.65 11.59
CA ARG A 377 -14.00 17.66 12.65
C ARG A 377 -14.86 17.16 13.79
N ILE A 378 -14.21 16.55 14.78
CA ILE A 378 -14.86 16.17 16.02
C ILE A 378 -15.08 17.42 16.85
N LEU A 379 -16.34 17.70 17.19
CA LEU A 379 -16.70 18.79 18.09
C LEU A 379 -16.57 18.28 19.52
N TYR A 380 -15.76 18.97 20.33
CA TYR A 380 -15.55 18.63 21.72
C TYR A 380 -16.38 19.56 22.61
N CYS A 381 -17.01 18.99 23.63
CA CYS A 381 -17.72 19.75 24.64
C CYS A 381 -16.72 20.47 25.55
N GLY A 382 -16.93 21.77 25.78
CA GLY A 382 -16.08 22.56 26.66
C GLY A 382 -16.21 22.23 28.15
N GLU A 383 -17.22 21.45 28.54
CA GLU A 383 -17.44 21.02 29.93
C GLU A 383 -16.81 19.65 30.22
N CYS A 384 -17.13 18.61 29.44
CA CYS A 384 -16.59 17.27 29.66
C CYS A 384 -15.30 16.97 28.88
N THR A 385 -14.89 17.85 27.96
CA THR A 385 -13.71 17.69 27.07
C THR A 385 -13.73 16.48 26.13
N LEU A 386 -14.86 15.77 26.07
CA LEU A 386 -15.11 14.64 25.17
C LEU A 386 -15.90 15.09 23.93
N PRO A 387 -15.95 14.27 22.87
CA PRO A 387 -16.82 14.54 21.74
C PRO A 387 -18.27 14.73 22.19
N VAL A 388 -18.97 15.65 21.55
CA VAL A 388 -20.32 16.08 21.96
C VAL A 388 -21.33 14.93 22.03
N GLU A 389 -21.15 13.86 21.24
CA GLU A 389 -21.99 12.66 21.28
C GLU A 389 -21.89 11.90 22.61
N TYR A 390 -20.76 12.00 23.32
CA TYR A 390 -20.56 11.32 24.61
C TYR A 390 -21.08 12.11 25.81
N CYS A 391 -21.57 13.34 25.61
CA CYS A 391 -22.07 14.19 26.67
C CYS A 391 -23.25 13.56 27.43
N GLU A 392 -24.04 12.73 26.74
CA GLU A 392 -25.21 12.11 27.35
C GLU A 392 -24.85 11.06 28.43
N TYR A 393 -23.70 10.43 28.28
CA TYR A 393 -23.20 9.38 29.19
C TYR A 393 -22.39 9.92 30.37
N MET A 394 -22.21 11.24 30.47
CA MET A 394 -21.39 11.85 31.51
C MET A 394 -22.20 12.14 32.79
N PRO A 395 -21.62 11.96 34.00
CA PRO A 395 -22.26 12.32 35.26
C PRO A 395 -22.67 13.81 35.37
N ASN A 396 -22.03 14.72 34.62
CA ASN A 396 -22.39 16.14 34.54
C ASN A 396 -23.17 16.49 33.25
N ASN A 397 -24.10 15.61 32.86
CA ASN A 397 -24.91 15.74 31.64
C ASN A 397 -25.62 17.11 31.54
N ASP A 398 -26.21 17.60 32.63
CA ASP A 398 -26.98 18.86 32.63
C ASP A 398 -26.11 20.08 32.28
N LYS A 399 -24.86 20.11 32.76
CA LYS A 399 -23.90 21.17 32.41
C LYS A 399 -23.41 21.04 30.97
N CYS A 400 -23.22 19.81 30.49
CA CYS A 400 -22.86 19.56 29.10
C CYS A 400 -24.00 19.96 28.15
N LYS A 401 -25.27 19.69 28.52
CA LYS A 401 -26.46 20.13 27.78
C LYS A 401 -26.56 21.64 27.69
N ALA A 402 -26.43 22.35 28.82
CA ALA A 402 -26.46 23.81 28.84
C ALA A 402 -25.31 24.43 28.00
N TRP A 403 -24.13 23.81 28.04
CA TRP A 403 -23.00 24.22 27.20
C TRP A 403 -23.26 23.96 25.72
N LEU A 404 -23.82 22.79 25.37
CA LEU A 404 -24.19 22.41 24.00
C LEU A 404 -25.26 23.32 23.41
N GLU A 405 -26.33 23.60 24.16
CA GLU A 405 -27.42 24.49 23.75
C GLU A 405 -26.90 25.91 23.46
N LYS A 406 -25.98 26.41 24.29
CA LYS A 406 -25.42 27.76 24.16
C LYS A 406 -24.38 27.89 23.04
N ASN A 407 -23.49 26.89 22.87
CA ASN A 407 -22.32 27.02 21.99
C ASN A 407 -22.48 26.26 20.67
N LEU A 408 -23.31 25.21 20.62
CA LEU A 408 -23.53 24.35 19.46
C LEU A 408 -25.03 23.98 19.31
N PRO A 409 -25.92 24.97 19.14
CA PRO A 409 -27.38 24.76 19.14
C PRO A 409 -27.86 23.81 18.03
N SER A 410 -27.17 23.77 16.88
CA SER A 410 -27.49 22.86 15.78
C SER A 410 -27.19 21.39 16.09
N GLU A 411 -26.15 21.10 16.89
CA GLU A 411 -25.81 19.74 17.31
C GLU A 411 -26.62 19.31 18.54
N PHE A 412 -26.92 20.25 19.44
CA PHE A 412 -27.86 20.03 20.55
C PHE A 412 -29.22 19.50 20.05
N GLY A 413 -29.77 20.10 19.00
CA GLY A 413 -31.03 19.62 18.41
C GLY A 413 -30.93 18.23 17.77
N LYS A 414 -29.78 17.86 17.19
CA LYS A 414 -29.59 16.52 16.61
C LYS A 414 -29.42 15.43 17.65
N ILE A 415 -28.91 15.75 18.84
CA ILE A 415 -28.64 14.78 19.91
C ILE A 415 -29.84 14.66 20.86
N TYR A 416 -30.54 15.77 21.15
CA TYR A 416 -31.57 15.81 22.18
C TYR A 416 -33.01 16.06 21.68
N LEU A 417 -33.20 16.50 20.43
CA LEU A 417 -34.55 16.67 19.84
C LEU A 417 -34.90 15.57 18.82
N SER A 418 -33.97 14.69 18.46
CA SER A 418 -34.23 13.57 17.54
C SER A 418 -34.94 12.38 18.20
N ASP A 419 -35.01 12.32 19.53
CA ASP A 419 -35.60 11.21 20.29
C ASP A 419 -37.07 11.42 20.68
N SER A 420 -37.69 12.55 20.35
CA SER A 420 -39.09 12.84 20.69
C SER A 420 -40.11 12.40 19.63
N SER A 421 -39.78 11.48 18.72
CA SER A 421 -40.69 11.00 17.66
C SER A 421 -40.99 9.49 17.67
N LEU A 422 -41.02 8.86 18.85
CA LEU A 422 -41.59 7.51 19.04
C LEU A 422 -42.51 7.50 20.27
N ALA A 423 -43.66 8.15 20.15
CA ALA A 423 -44.82 7.86 21.00
C ALA A 423 -46.09 7.99 20.13
N GLU A 424 -46.66 6.84 19.79
CA GLU A 424 -47.91 6.71 19.04
C GLU A 424 -49.10 7.32 19.80
N LYS A 425 -49.97 8.04 19.07
CA LYS A 425 -51.43 7.90 19.16
C LYS A 425 -52.12 8.59 17.96
N SER A 426 -52.80 7.76 17.17
CA SER A 426 -53.73 8.13 16.09
C SER A 426 -55.10 8.59 16.66
N PRO A 427 -56.12 8.88 15.83
CA PRO A 427 -56.38 10.15 15.15
C PRO A 427 -57.78 10.70 15.48
N GLU A 428 -58.04 12.00 15.37
CA GLU A 428 -59.42 12.49 15.20
C GLU A 428 -59.49 13.95 14.71
N GLY A 429 -60.20 14.13 13.58
CA GLY A 429 -61.17 15.20 13.32
C GLY A 429 -60.78 16.68 13.45
N GLY A 430 -61.07 17.45 12.40
CA GLY A 430 -61.54 18.83 12.59
C GLY A 430 -60.97 19.88 11.66
N ASP A 431 -61.81 20.21 10.69
CA ASP A 431 -61.87 21.35 9.77
C ASP A 431 -61.50 22.75 10.32
N THR A 432 -61.39 23.70 9.37
CA THR A 432 -61.31 25.19 9.46
C THR A 432 -59.93 25.78 9.75
N GLY A 433 -59.43 26.83 9.09
CA GLY A 433 -59.92 27.72 8.05
C GLY A 433 -58.91 28.87 7.90
N GLU A 434 -58.82 29.41 6.68
CA GLU A 434 -58.21 30.67 6.21
C GLU A 434 -57.60 31.68 7.21
N THR A 435 -56.47 32.30 6.84
CA THR A 435 -56.49 33.61 6.15
C THR A 435 -55.12 34.12 5.71
N ASP A 436 -55.17 34.75 4.54
CA ASP A 436 -54.18 35.49 3.79
C ASP A 436 -53.37 36.56 4.57
N LYS A 437 -52.16 36.84 4.05
CA LYS A 437 -51.79 38.20 3.65
C LYS A 437 -50.74 38.20 2.52
N LYS A 438 -51.25 38.44 1.30
CA LYS A 438 -50.49 38.86 0.12
C LYS A 438 -49.93 40.27 0.30
N GLY A 439 -48.67 40.45 -0.11
CA GLY A 439 -48.08 41.73 -0.53
C GLY A 439 -47.55 41.60 -1.95
N ARG A 440 -48.07 42.40 -2.86
CA ARG A 440 -47.99 42.27 -4.33
C ARG A 440 -46.82 43.06 -4.92
N GLN A 441 -45.96 42.34 -5.67
CA GLN A 441 -45.47 42.62 -7.04
C GLN A 441 -44.73 43.93 -7.37
N LYS A 442 -43.57 43.80 -8.05
CA LYS A 442 -43.28 44.52 -9.31
C LYS A 442 -42.42 43.66 -10.25
N ARG A 443 -42.92 43.51 -11.48
CA ARG A 443 -42.26 42.92 -12.66
C ARG A 443 -41.35 43.96 -13.31
N GLY A 444 -40.23 43.52 -13.88
CA GLY A 444 -39.60 44.18 -15.02
C GLY A 444 -38.08 44.26 -14.92
N GLY A 445 -37.38 43.55 -15.81
CA GLY A 445 -35.94 43.73 -16.02
C GLY A 445 -35.25 42.49 -16.59
N ARG A 446 -35.39 42.26 -17.90
CA ARG A 446 -34.51 41.35 -18.66
C ARG A 446 -33.09 41.94 -18.63
N GLY A 447 -32.25 41.43 -17.74
CA GLY A 447 -30.81 41.67 -17.73
C GLY A 447 -30.11 40.48 -18.35
N ASN A 448 -29.46 40.68 -19.50
CA ASN A 448 -28.69 39.67 -20.21
C ASN A 448 -27.68 38.98 -19.29
N ILE A 449 -27.93 37.72 -18.94
CA ILE A 449 -26.87 36.83 -18.50
C ILE A 449 -25.99 36.61 -19.73
N LYS A 450 -24.80 37.21 -19.72
CA LYS A 450 -23.73 36.84 -20.63
C LYS A 450 -23.49 35.35 -20.42
N ILE A 451 -23.99 34.53 -21.35
CA ILE A 451 -23.54 33.16 -21.52
C ILE A 451 -22.04 33.28 -21.80
N LYS A 452 -21.22 32.97 -20.79
CA LYS A 452 -19.78 32.81 -20.97
C LYS A 452 -19.65 31.69 -22.01
N LYS A 453 -19.15 32.04 -23.20
CA LYS A 453 -18.76 31.06 -24.22
C LYS A 453 -17.93 30.00 -23.51
N LYS A 454 -18.31 28.72 -23.64
CA LYS A 454 -17.47 27.58 -23.30
C LYS A 454 -16.12 27.82 -24.00
N ALA A 455 -15.08 28.13 -23.23
CA ALA A 455 -13.73 28.05 -23.73
C ALA A 455 -13.47 26.56 -23.99
N GLU A 456 -12.88 26.23 -25.14
CA GLU A 456 -12.36 24.89 -25.38
C GLU A 456 -11.41 24.51 -24.23
N PRO A 457 -11.40 23.24 -23.78
CA PRO A 457 -10.56 22.82 -22.67
C PRO A 457 -9.10 23.04 -23.05
N GLN A 458 -8.51 24.12 -22.53
CA GLN A 458 -7.07 24.27 -22.48
C GLN A 458 -6.59 23.35 -21.37
N GLY A 459 -5.70 22.43 -21.73
CA GLY A 459 -5.18 21.39 -20.85
C GLY A 459 -4.68 21.94 -19.50
N LEU A 460 -4.78 21.10 -18.48
CA LEU A 460 -4.34 21.39 -17.14
C LEU A 460 -2.81 21.29 -17.09
N THR A 461 -2.14 22.29 -16.54
CA THR A 461 -0.67 22.29 -16.45
C THR A 461 -0.22 22.20 -15.01
N ILE A 462 0.74 21.31 -14.75
CA ILE A 462 1.36 21.12 -13.45
C ILE A 462 2.84 21.50 -13.57
N ALA A 463 3.34 22.27 -12.61
CA ALA A 463 4.75 22.64 -12.57
C ALA A 463 5.27 22.59 -11.14
N ARG A 464 6.52 22.13 -10.99
CA ARG A 464 7.25 22.23 -9.71
C ARG A 464 8.02 23.54 -9.68
N VAL A 465 7.73 24.40 -8.71
CA VAL A 465 8.37 25.73 -8.58
C VAL A 465 9.23 25.80 -7.33
N GLN A 466 10.47 26.26 -7.47
CA GLN A 466 11.38 26.45 -6.34
C GLN A 466 11.07 27.77 -5.60
N ARG A 467 10.59 27.69 -4.34
CA ARG A 467 10.22 28.87 -3.54
C ARG A 467 11.39 29.47 -2.76
N ASN A 468 12.26 28.62 -2.19
CA ASN A 468 13.44 29.02 -1.41
C ASN A 468 14.44 27.86 -1.37
N LYS A 469 15.61 27.95 -2.02
CA LYS A 469 16.71 26.93 -2.09
C LYS A 469 16.30 25.45 -1.95
N LYS A 470 15.85 24.98 -0.77
CA LYS A 470 15.42 23.61 -0.47
C LYS A 470 13.90 23.34 -0.45
N LYS A 471 13.04 24.35 -0.64
CA LYS A 471 11.58 24.22 -0.60
C LYS A 471 10.98 24.38 -1.99
N TYR A 472 10.17 23.40 -2.37
CA TYR A 472 9.41 23.37 -3.61
C TYR A 472 7.92 23.57 -3.31
N VAL A 473 7.23 24.10 -4.29
CA VAL A 473 5.77 24.20 -4.31
C VAL A 473 5.29 23.66 -5.63
N THR A 474 4.22 22.88 -5.63
CA THR A 474 3.57 22.43 -6.86
C THR A 474 2.50 23.43 -7.25
N ARG A 475 2.57 23.89 -8.50
CA ARG A 475 1.65 24.86 -9.09
C ARG A 475 0.76 24.14 -10.10
N ILE A 476 -0.54 24.36 -9.99
CA ILE A 476 -1.57 23.80 -10.86
C ILE A 476 -2.32 24.95 -11.52
N ARG A 477 -2.42 24.95 -12.85
CA ARG A 477 -3.17 25.92 -13.65
C ARG A 477 -4.13 25.22 -14.61
N GLY A 478 -5.26 25.84 -14.94
CA GLY A 478 -6.24 25.26 -15.86
C GLY A 478 -7.32 24.44 -15.17
N LEU A 479 -7.61 24.67 -13.88
CA LEU A 479 -8.74 24.00 -13.21
C LEU A 479 -10.06 24.73 -13.51
N ALA A 480 -10.02 26.06 -13.62
CA ALA A 480 -11.20 26.87 -13.92
C ALA A 480 -11.72 26.66 -15.35
N THR A 481 -10.90 26.14 -16.28
CA THR A 481 -11.31 25.79 -17.66
C THR A 481 -12.28 24.61 -17.69
N TYR A 482 -12.32 23.80 -16.63
CA TYR A 482 -13.23 22.66 -16.45
C TYR A 482 -14.43 22.99 -15.53
N ASP A 483 -14.74 24.27 -15.31
CA ASP A 483 -15.79 24.75 -14.39
C ASP A 483 -15.58 24.28 -12.92
N ILE A 484 -14.35 23.96 -12.53
CA ILE A 484 -14.02 23.56 -11.15
C ILE A 484 -13.85 24.80 -10.27
N ASP A 485 -14.55 24.83 -9.13
CA ASP A 485 -14.40 25.89 -8.13
C ASP A 485 -13.02 25.81 -7.45
N LEU A 486 -12.22 26.86 -7.63
CA LEU A 486 -10.85 26.93 -7.13
C LEU A 486 -10.74 26.93 -5.60
N GLU A 487 -11.76 27.39 -4.87
CA GLU A 487 -11.74 27.38 -3.40
C GLU A 487 -12.03 25.97 -2.87
N GLN A 488 -12.89 25.21 -3.56
CA GLN A 488 -13.08 23.78 -3.29
C GLN A 488 -11.83 22.97 -3.63
N ALA A 489 -11.22 23.20 -4.79
CA ALA A 489 -9.99 22.53 -5.19
C ALA A 489 -8.83 22.83 -4.22
N ARG A 490 -8.67 24.09 -3.78
CA ARG A 490 -7.66 24.48 -2.80
C ARG A 490 -7.82 23.72 -1.47
N LYS A 491 -9.05 23.64 -0.94
CA LYS A 491 -9.34 22.90 0.29
C LYS A 491 -9.09 21.40 0.12
N PHE A 492 -9.44 20.85 -1.04
CA PHE A 492 -9.20 19.45 -1.36
C PHE A 492 -7.71 19.12 -1.35
N PHE A 493 -6.88 19.89 -2.07
CA PHE A 493 -5.44 19.65 -2.10
C PHE A 493 -4.77 19.86 -0.74
N ALA A 494 -5.21 20.86 0.03
CA ALA A 494 -4.69 21.08 1.38
C ALA A 494 -4.94 19.86 2.29
N ASN A 495 -6.13 19.26 2.19
CA ASN A 495 -6.50 18.08 2.97
C ASN A 495 -5.83 16.81 2.45
N ARG A 496 -5.73 16.62 1.13
CA ARG A 496 -5.15 15.42 0.51
C ARG A 496 -3.66 15.29 0.80
N PHE A 497 -2.93 16.40 0.73
CA PHE A 497 -1.47 16.41 0.92
C PHE A 497 -1.01 16.83 2.31
N ALA A 498 -1.95 17.08 3.24
CA ALA A 498 -1.66 17.58 4.59
C ALA A 498 -0.74 18.82 4.59
N CYS A 499 -0.85 19.66 3.57
CA CYS A 499 0.03 20.79 3.29
C CYS A 499 -0.77 22.07 3.04
N GLY A 500 -0.13 23.23 3.20
CA GLY A 500 -0.79 24.51 2.87
C GLY A 500 -1.08 24.59 1.36
N ALA A 501 -2.30 24.93 0.98
CA ALA A 501 -2.64 25.26 -0.41
C ALA A 501 -3.25 26.67 -0.48
N SER A 502 -2.79 27.48 -1.42
CA SER A 502 -3.21 28.87 -1.61
C SER A 502 -3.57 29.14 -3.07
N ARG A 503 -4.56 30.00 -3.31
CA ARG A 503 -4.86 30.53 -4.63
C ARG A 503 -4.01 31.79 -4.85
N THR A 504 -3.30 31.88 -5.98
CA THR A 504 -2.36 32.99 -6.25
C THR A 504 -2.81 33.90 -7.40
N GLU A 505 -3.36 33.33 -8.48
CA GLU A 505 -3.87 34.03 -9.68
C GLU A 505 -5.32 33.57 -10.00
N GLU A 506 -5.97 34.13 -11.03
CA GLU A 506 -7.38 33.84 -11.38
C GLU A 506 -7.67 32.36 -11.69
N ASP A 507 -6.65 31.59 -12.10
CA ASP A 507 -6.74 30.14 -12.36
C ASP A 507 -5.45 29.41 -11.94
N GLU A 508 -4.98 29.69 -10.71
CA GLU A 508 -3.77 29.05 -10.17
C GLU A 508 -3.93 28.64 -8.70
N ILE A 509 -3.61 27.37 -8.42
CA ILE A 509 -3.46 26.82 -7.08
C ILE A 509 -2.01 26.43 -6.84
N VAL A 510 -1.47 26.86 -5.70
CA VAL A 510 -0.11 26.53 -5.25
C VAL A 510 -0.18 25.71 -3.97
N ILE A 511 0.41 24.52 -4.01
CA ILE A 511 0.47 23.57 -2.89
C ILE A 511 1.89 23.59 -2.32
N GLN A 512 2.03 23.66 -1.00
CA GLN A 512 3.33 23.58 -0.34
C GLN A 512 3.84 22.14 -0.38
N GLY A 513 5.07 21.94 -0.86
CA GLY A 513 5.64 20.60 -1.06
C GLY A 513 5.71 20.23 -2.53
N ASP A 514 6.41 19.13 -2.80
CA ASP A 514 6.52 18.54 -4.12
C ASP A 514 5.58 17.34 -4.19
N VAL A 515 4.44 17.56 -4.84
CA VAL A 515 3.35 16.57 -4.97
C VAL A 515 3.02 16.33 -6.44
N THR A 516 3.96 16.62 -7.35
CA THR A 516 3.74 16.46 -8.80
C THR A 516 3.29 15.06 -9.15
N ASP A 517 4.00 14.04 -8.64
CA ASP A 517 3.74 12.62 -8.95
C ASP A 517 2.35 12.18 -8.47
N ASP A 518 1.92 12.63 -7.29
CA ASP A 518 0.63 12.27 -6.71
C ASP A 518 -0.54 13.04 -7.35
N ILE A 519 -0.31 14.25 -7.86
CA ILE A 519 -1.38 15.07 -8.46
C ILE A 519 -1.91 14.45 -9.75
N PHE A 520 -1.06 13.75 -10.52
CA PHE A 520 -1.46 13.06 -11.75
C PHE A 520 -2.53 12.00 -11.50
N ASP A 521 -2.47 11.30 -10.36
CA ASP A 521 -3.49 10.33 -9.98
C ASP A 521 -4.68 11.00 -9.27
N VAL A 522 -4.41 12.02 -8.47
CA VAL A 522 -5.40 12.68 -7.60
C VAL A 522 -6.41 13.54 -8.36
N ILE A 523 -6.01 14.20 -9.45
CA ILE A 523 -6.92 15.06 -10.23
C ILE A 523 -7.97 14.22 -10.96
N PRO A 524 -7.63 13.18 -11.74
CA PRO A 524 -8.61 12.31 -12.40
C PRO A 524 -9.44 11.49 -11.39
N GLU A 525 -8.86 11.12 -10.22
CA GLU A 525 -9.61 10.47 -9.14
C GLU A 525 -10.74 11.37 -8.61
N LYS A 526 -10.50 12.69 -8.54
CA LYS A 526 -11.42 13.67 -7.95
C LYS A 526 -12.40 14.29 -8.96
N TRP A 527 -11.91 14.58 -10.15
CA TRP A 527 -12.64 15.22 -11.25
C TRP A 527 -12.51 14.34 -12.50
N PRO A 528 -13.39 13.32 -12.65
CA PRO A 528 -13.33 12.37 -13.76
C PRO A 528 -13.51 13.01 -15.15
N GLU A 529 -13.99 14.25 -15.22
CA GLU A 529 -14.05 15.08 -16.42
C GLU A 529 -12.68 15.55 -16.95
N ILE A 530 -11.60 15.40 -16.15
CA ILE A 530 -10.22 15.65 -16.56
C ILE A 530 -9.54 14.30 -16.80
N ASP A 531 -9.50 13.88 -18.06
CA ASP A 531 -8.70 12.72 -18.46
C ASP A 531 -7.19 13.00 -18.28
N GLU A 532 -6.43 11.95 -17.93
CA GLU A 532 -4.97 12.02 -17.74
C GLU A 532 -4.22 12.60 -18.95
N GLU A 533 -4.75 12.41 -20.17
CA GLU A 533 -4.18 12.94 -21.42
C GLU A 533 -4.27 14.47 -21.53
N ASN A 534 -5.10 15.12 -20.71
CA ASN A 534 -5.26 16.57 -20.68
C ASN A 534 -4.43 17.24 -19.58
N ILE A 535 -3.54 16.50 -18.91
CA ILE A 535 -2.66 17.00 -17.85
C ILE A 535 -1.22 17.02 -18.36
N ASP A 536 -0.67 18.21 -18.57
CA ASP A 536 0.71 18.42 -19.00
C ASP A 536 1.65 18.71 -17.81
N ASP A 537 2.68 17.87 -17.62
CA ASP A 537 3.79 18.17 -16.70
C ASP A 537 4.80 19.11 -17.36
N LEU A 538 4.91 20.34 -16.85
CA LEU A 538 5.89 21.32 -17.30
C LEU A 538 7.26 21.15 -16.60
N GLY A 539 7.39 20.22 -15.65
CA GLY A 539 8.60 19.93 -14.91
C GLY A 539 9.04 21.05 -13.95
N ASP A 540 10.34 21.14 -13.71
CA ASP A 540 10.94 22.15 -12.83
C ASP A 540 10.90 23.54 -13.48
N GLN A 541 10.11 24.45 -12.94
CA GLN A 541 10.09 25.86 -13.34
C GLN A 541 10.74 26.77 -12.30
N LYS A 542 11.55 27.71 -12.76
CA LYS A 542 12.05 28.80 -11.91
C LYS A 542 10.91 29.80 -11.70
N ARG A 543 10.78 30.29 -10.47
CA ARG A 543 9.76 31.27 -10.10
C ARG A 543 9.91 32.56 -10.90
#